data_AF-A0A3B6SGF8-F1
#
_entry.id   AF-A0A3B6SGF8-F1
#
_cell.length_a   1.000
_cell.length_b   1.000
_cell.length_c   1.000
_cell.angle_alpha   90.00
_cell.angle_beta   90.00
_cell.angle_gamma   90.00
#
_symmetry.space_group_name_H-M   'P 1'
#
loop_
_entity.id
_entity.type
_entity.pdbx_description
1 polymer ?
#
loop_
_entity_poly.entity_id
_entity_poly.type
_entity_poly.pdbx_seq_one_letter_code
_entity_poly.pdbx_strand_id
1 'polypeptide(L)'
;MAFHLRSISLPSRPHISETEVEQELLSLEASISSSITIGTMCEGLMRLGNIYNGVEEIIGLPSNQVCSAQERKMLDGEMEGSLELVDLCSTMQEIFVEMKAIIQELQVALRKGDEEASQAKIQSYTLLTKKAKKHFKKTA
;
A
#
# COMPACT_ATOMS: atom_id res chain seq x y z
N MET A 1 48.67 -11.89 26.69
CA MET A 1 47.57 -11.07 27.23
C MET A 1 47.05 -10.21 26.10
N ALA A 2 45.83 -10.48 25.61
CA ALA A 2 45.24 -9.73 24.51
C ALA A 2 44.50 -8.52 25.09
N PHE A 3 44.91 -7.32 24.69
CA PHE A 3 44.23 -6.08 25.07
C PHE A 3 42.98 -5.90 24.20
N HIS A 4 41.81 -5.96 24.82
CA HIS A 4 40.56 -5.60 24.16
C HIS A 4 40.54 -4.08 23.92
N LEU A 5 40.66 -3.69 22.66
CA LEU A 5 40.32 -2.34 22.19
C LEU A 5 38.81 -2.13 22.40
N ARG A 6 38.43 -1.36 23.42
CA ARG A 6 37.05 -0.86 23.55
C ARG A 6 36.86 0.25 22.53
N SER A 7 35.92 0.07 21.61
CA SER A 7 35.46 1.11 20.70
C SER A 7 34.96 2.31 21.50
N ILE A 8 35.54 3.48 21.24
CA ILE A 8 35.05 4.77 21.72
C ILE A 8 33.91 5.22 20.82
N SER A 9 32.66 4.90 21.19
CA SER A 9 31.50 5.50 20.56
C SER A 9 31.43 6.98 20.95
N LEU A 10 31.43 7.87 19.97
CA LEU A 10 31.09 9.28 20.18
C LEU A 10 29.68 9.36 20.80
N PRO A 11 29.41 10.34 21.67
CA PRO A 11 28.08 10.53 22.22
C PRO A 11 27.09 10.70 21.06
N SER A 12 26.02 9.91 21.07
CA SER A 12 24.89 10.10 20.16
C SER A 12 24.34 11.50 20.34
N ARG A 13 24.23 12.27 19.24
CA ARG A 13 23.53 13.56 19.25
C ARG A 13 22.12 13.31 19.84
N PRO A 14 21.69 14.08 20.84
CA PRO A 14 20.34 13.95 21.35
C PRO A 14 19.35 14.19 20.20
N HIS A 15 18.38 13.31 20.05
CA HIS A 15 17.30 13.52 19.08
C HIS A 15 16.55 14.78 19.47
N ILE A 16 16.48 15.73 18.54
CA ILE A 16 15.71 16.95 18.73
C ILE A 16 14.24 16.57 18.86
N SER A 17 13.60 17.04 19.92
CA SER A 17 12.17 16.78 20.16
C SER A 17 11.30 17.81 19.43
N GLU A 18 10.07 17.42 19.09
CA GLU A 18 9.08 18.32 18.47
C GLU A 18 8.89 19.61 19.29
N THR A 19 8.79 19.48 20.61
CA THR A 19 8.67 20.61 21.54
C THR A 19 9.87 21.55 21.52
N GLU A 20 11.08 21.02 21.29
CA GLU A 20 12.31 21.81 21.22
C GLU A 20 12.37 22.61 19.92
N VAL A 21 11.97 22.00 18.79
CA VAL A 21 11.83 22.71 17.50
C VAL A 21 10.80 23.82 17.59
N GLU A 22 9.63 23.55 18.17
CA GLU A 22 8.58 24.56 18.36
C GLU A 22 9.07 25.74 19.19
N GLN A 23 9.81 25.45 20.28
CA GLN A 23 10.34 26.50 21.14
C GLN A 23 11.45 27.32 20.46
N GLU A 24 12.32 26.70 19.67
CA GLU A 24 13.32 27.41 18.86
C GLU A 24 12.67 28.29 17.79
N LEU A 25 11.58 27.82 17.17
CA LEU A 25 10.83 28.59 16.18
C LEU A 25 10.19 29.85 16.79
N LEU A 26 9.54 29.71 17.95
CA LEU A 26 8.97 30.83 18.69
C LEU A 26 10.05 31.84 19.14
N SER A 27 11.22 31.33 19.58
CA SER A 27 12.37 32.17 19.94
C SER A 27 12.92 32.94 18.74
N LEU A 28 12.99 32.29 17.57
CA LEU A 28 13.43 32.91 16.32
C LEU A 28 12.47 34.02 15.88
N GLU A 29 11.16 33.76 15.92
CA GLU A 29 10.13 34.73 15.58
C GLU A 29 10.21 35.99 16.46
N ALA A 30 10.37 35.80 17.77
CA ALA A 30 10.55 36.91 18.72
C ALA A 30 11.84 37.70 18.44
N SER A 31 12.94 37.00 18.12
CA SER A 31 14.24 37.62 17.85
C SER A 31 14.19 38.50 16.60
N ILE A 32 13.60 38.00 15.50
CA ILE A 32 13.44 38.74 14.24
C ILE A 32 12.50 39.94 14.42
N SER A 33 11.43 39.79 15.22
CA SER A 33 10.50 40.87 15.52
C SER A 33 11.12 42.01 16.33
N SER A 34 12.14 41.71 17.15
CA SER A 34 12.77 42.68 18.06
C SER A 34 13.86 43.54 17.43
N SER A 35 14.54 43.06 16.37
CA SER A 35 15.73 43.73 15.83
C SER A 35 16.02 43.35 14.37
N ILE A 36 15.98 44.34 13.48
CA ILE A 36 16.27 44.20 12.05
C ILE A 36 17.64 44.83 11.76
N THR A 37 18.69 44.09 12.08
CA THR A 37 20.06 44.42 11.67
C THR A 37 20.58 43.32 10.76
N ILE A 38 21.56 43.62 9.91
CA ILE A 38 22.13 42.64 8.98
C ILE A 38 22.68 41.42 9.75
N GLY A 39 23.30 41.63 10.91
CA GLY A 39 23.80 40.55 11.76
C GLY A 39 22.68 39.65 12.30
N THR A 40 21.60 40.24 12.81
CA THR A 40 20.44 39.47 13.32
C THR A 40 19.71 38.73 12.21
N MET A 41 19.69 39.26 10.99
CA MET A 41 19.13 38.57 9.82
C MET A 41 19.97 37.35 9.40
N CYS A 42 21.30 37.49 9.34
CA CYS A 42 22.20 36.37 9.01
C CYS A 42 22.10 35.24 10.05
N GLU A 43 22.10 35.61 11.34
CA GLU A 43 21.90 34.66 12.43
C GLU A 43 20.53 33.98 12.34
N GLY A 44 19.47 34.76 12.07
CA GLY A 44 18.12 34.23 11.90
C GLY A 44 18.01 33.19 10.78
N LEU A 45 18.64 33.43 9.64
CA LEU A 45 18.68 32.47 8.52
C LEU A 45 19.46 31.20 8.89
N MET A 46 20.56 31.32 9.63
CA MET A 46 21.33 30.17 10.09
C MET A 46 20.50 29.30 11.06
N ARG A 47 19.87 29.92 12.04
CA ARG A 47 18.99 29.24 13.00
C ARG A 47 17.79 28.60 12.31
N LEU A 48 17.20 29.27 11.33
CA LEU A 48 16.12 28.70 10.53
C LEU A 48 16.57 27.42 9.80
N GLY A 49 17.76 27.42 9.20
CA GLY A 49 18.33 26.22 8.57
C GLY A 49 18.50 25.05 9.56
N ASN A 50 18.92 25.33 10.80
CA ASN A 50 19.04 24.32 11.85
C ASN A 50 17.67 23.75 12.27
N ILE A 51 16.66 24.63 12.41
CA ILE A 51 15.26 24.23 12.70
C ILE A 51 14.74 23.32 11.59
N TYR A 52 14.94 23.68 10.32
CA TYR A 52 14.54 22.83 9.18
C TYR A 52 15.21 21.45 9.21
N ASN A 53 16.51 21.38 9.51
CA ASN A 53 17.21 20.11 9.65
C ASN A 53 16.64 19.27 10.83
N GLY A 54 16.26 19.91 11.93
CA GLY A 54 15.60 19.25 13.06
C GLY A 54 14.22 18.68 12.68
N VAL A 55 13.42 19.43 11.93
CA VAL A 55 12.13 18.97 11.41
C VAL A 55 12.32 17.78 10.46
N GLU A 56 13.29 17.83 9.56
CA GLU A 56 13.59 16.72 8.65
C GLU A 56 14.02 15.45 9.41
N GLU A 57 14.83 15.61 10.46
CA GLU A 57 15.23 14.51 11.36
C GLU A 57 14.00 13.88 12.05
N ILE A 58 13.07 14.72 12.56
CA ILE A 58 11.82 14.27 13.19
C ILE A 58 10.92 13.56 12.19
N ILE A 59 10.69 14.12 11.01
CA ILE A 59 9.86 13.50 9.96
C ILE A 59 10.46 12.14 9.53
N GLY A 60 11.79 12.02 9.51
CA GLY A 60 12.49 10.78 9.20
C GLY A 60 12.38 9.70 10.28
N LEU A 61 11.92 10.01 11.50
CA LEU A 61 11.82 9.04 12.58
C LEU A 61 10.84 7.91 12.24
N PRO A 62 11.19 6.64 12.56
CA PRO A 62 10.30 5.50 12.33
C PRO A 62 8.93 5.63 13.02
N SER A 63 8.86 6.34 14.15
CA SER A 63 7.60 6.58 14.88
C SER A 63 6.63 7.51 14.15
N ASN A 64 7.14 8.35 13.25
CA ASN A 64 6.36 9.33 12.49
C ASN A 64 6.03 8.82 11.09
N GLN A 65 6.53 7.65 10.71
CA GLN A 65 6.05 6.95 9.53
C GLN A 65 4.67 6.37 9.84
N VAL A 66 3.67 6.75 9.04
CA VAL A 66 2.27 6.29 9.11
C VAL A 66 2.15 4.76 9.16
N CYS A 67 3.19 4.06 8.68
CA CYS A 67 3.24 2.62 8.64
C CYS A 67 4.71 2.17 8.63
N SER A 68 5.11 1.35 9.61
CA SER A 68 6.42 0.72 9.62
C SER A 68 6.63 -0.11 8.35
N ALA A 69 7.89 -0.35 7.97
CA ALA A 69 8.19 -1.19 6.81
C ALA A 69 7.57 -2.60 6.93
N GLN A 70 7.45 -3.12 8.15
CA GLN A 70 6.83 -4.41 8.42
C GLN A 70 5.30 -4.38 8.21
N GLU A 71 4.63 -3.34 8.68
CA GLU A 71 3.18 -3.17 8.48
C GLU A 71 2.84 -2.95 7.00
N ARG A 72 3.66 -2.18 6.27
CA ARG A 72 3.52 -2.04 4.81
C ARG A 72 3.63 -3.37 4.09
N LYS A 73 4.64 -4.18 4.42
CA LYS A 73 4.80 -5.51 3.80
C LYS A 73 3.63 -6.44 4.10
N MET A 74 3.07 -6.38 5.31
CA MET A 74 1.88 -7.15 5.66
C MET A 74 0.66 -6.66 4.88
N LEU A 75 0.46 -5.34 4.79
CA LEU A 75 -0.62 -4.73 4.02
C LEU A 75 -0.53 -5.05 2.53
N ASP A 76 0.67 -5.00 1.95
CA ASP A 76 0.91 -5.34 0.54
C ASP A 76 0.54 -6.80 0.27
N GLY A 77 0.90 -7.72 1.18
CA GLY A 77 0.54 -9.13 1.07
C GLY A 77 -0.98 -9.37 1.16
N GLU A 78 -1.66 -8.70 2.08
CA GLU A 78 -3.12 -8.77 2.21
C GLU A 78 -3.83 -8.16 0.99
N MET A 79 -3.28 -7.07 0.46
CA MET A 79 -3.80 -6.40 -0.73
C MET A 79 -3.64 -7.26 -1.98
N GLU A 80 -2.51 -7.95 -2.14
CA GLU A 80 -2.30 -8.92 -3.23
C GLU A 80 -3.32 -10.06 -3.14
N GLY A 81 -3.51 -10.66 -1.95
CA GLY A 81 -4.51 -11.72 -1.75
C GLY A 81 -5.95 -11.24 -2.02
N SER A 82 -6.25 -9.98 -1.66
CA SER A 82 -7.54 -9.35 -1.97
C SER A 82 -7.73 -9.16 -3.48
N LEU A 83 -6.67 -8.80 -4.22
CA LEU A 83 -6.71 -8.65 -5.67
C LEU A 83 -6.95 -10.00 -6.36
N GLU A 84 -6.24 -11.05 -5.94
CA GLU A 84 -6.45 -12.41 -6.45
C GLU A 84 -7.92 -12.86 -6.25
N LEU A 85 -8.54 -12.52 -5.12
CA LEU A 85 -9.94 -12.83 -4.85
C LEU A 85 -10.90 -12.07 -5.78
N VAL A 86 -10.60 -10.80 -6.09
CA VAL A 86 -11.39 -10.00 -7.04
C VAL A 86 -11.28 -10.57 -8.45
N ASP A 87 -10.09 -10.97 -8.88
CA ASP A 87 -9.87 -11.62 -10.18
C ASP A 87 -10.63 -12.94 -10.30
N LEU A 88 -10.63 -13.73 -9.21
CA LEU A 88 -11.41 -14.95 -9.12
C LEU A 88 -12.91 -14.67 -9.25
N CYS A 89 -13.43 -13.67 -8.54
CA CYS A 89 -14.84 -13.28 -8.61
C CYS A 89 -15.23 -12.80 -10.02
N SER A 90 -14.36 -12.03 -10.67
CA SER A 90 -14.57 -11.57 -12.06
C SER A 90 -14.64 -12.77 -13.01
N THR A 91 -13.73 -13.72 -12.87
CA THR A 91 -13.73 -14.98 -13.65
C THR A 91 -15.01 -15.79 -13.40
N MET A 92 -15.46 -15.88 -12.14
CA MET A 92 -16.73 -16.54 -11.80
C MET A 92 -17.91 -15.89 -12.52
N GLN A 93 -17.95 -14.56 -12.50
CA GLN A 93 -19.02 -13.79 -13.13
C GLN A 93 -19.08 -14.05 -14.63
N GLU A 94 -17.92 -14.05 -15.32
CA GLU A 94 -17.84 -14.39 -16.74
C GLU A 94 -18.39 -15.79 -17.05
N ILE A 95 -17.97 -16.80 -16.27
CA ILE A 95 -18.47 -18.18 -16.41
C ILE A 95 -19.99 -18.24 -16.20
N PHE A 96 -20.53 -17.53 -15.22
CA PHE A 96 -21.98 -17.51 -14.98
C PHE A 96 -22.75 -16.84 -16.11
N VAL A 97 -22.21 -15.77 -16.70
CA VAL A 97 -22.80 -15.12 -17.88
C VAL A 97 -22.85 -16.09 -19.06
N GLU A 98 -21.74 -16.79 -19.34
CA GLU A 98 -21.69 -17.78 -20.41
C GLU A 98 -22.64 -18.97 -20.15
N MET A 99 -22.68 -19.45 -18.91
CA MET A 99 -23.57 -20.54 -18.50
C MET A 99 -25.04 -20.16 -18.68
N LYS A 100 -25.41 -18.93 -18.32
CA LYS A 100 -26.76 -18.40 -18.53
C LYS A 100 -27.11 -18.33 -20.01
N ALA A 101 -26.19 -17.88 -20.87
CA ALA A 101 -26.40 -17.84 -22.31
C ALA A 101 -26.66 -19.25 -22.88
N ILE A 102 -25.84 -20.24 -22.51
CA ILE A 102 -26.03 -21.63 -22.96
C ILE A 102 -27.38 -22.18 -22.52
N ILE A 103 -27.82 -21.93 -21.27
CA ILE A 103 -29.14 -22.36 -20.79
C ILE A 103 -30.27 -21.73 -21.60
N GLN A 104 -30.17 -20.43 -21.91
CA GLN A 104 -31.17 -19.73 -22.72
C GLN A 104 -31.23 -20.30 -24.15
N GLU A 105 -30.08 -20.55 -24.77
CA GLU A 105 -30.00 -21.16 -26.09
C GLU A 105 -30.55 -22.59 -26.12
N LEU A 106 -30.27 -23.39 -25.08
CA LEU A 106 -30.82 -24.72 -24.91
C LEU A 106 -32.36 -24.67 -24.81
N GLN A 107 -32.91 -23.74 -24.03
CA GLN A 107 -34.36 -23.55 -23.95
C GLN A 107 -34.98 -23.19 -25.30
N VAL A 108 -34.29 -22.38 -26.11
CA VAL A 108 -34.74 -22.05 -27.47
C VAL A 108 -34.70 -23.28 -28.38
N ALA A 109 -33.63 -24.08 -28.34
CA ALA A 109 -33.50 -25.30 -29.14
C ALA A 109 -34.59 -26.33 -28.80
N LEU A 110 -34.84 -26.55 -27.51
CA LEU A 110 -35.91 -27.45 -27.03
C LEU A 110 -37.30 -27.01 -27.50
N ARG A 111 -37.61 -25.70 -27.46
CA ARG A 111 -38.90 -25.18 -27.96
C ARG A 111 -39.07 -25.36 -29.47
N LYS A 112 -37.97 -25.36 -30.22
CA LYS A 112 -37.99 -25.59 -31.68
C LYS A 112 -38.04 -27.07 -32.05
N GLY A 113 -37.87 -27.98 -31.09
CA GLY A 113 -37.73 -29.42 -31.35
C GLY A 113 -36.43 -29.78 -32.06
N ASP A 114 -35.39 -28.94 -31.94
CA ASP A 114 -34.08 -29.17 -32.55
C ASP A 114 -33.22 -30.00 -31.59
N GLU A 115 -33.29 -31.32 -31.74
CA GLU A 115 -32.58 -32.28 -30.88
C GLU A 115 -31.06 -32.19 -31.04
N GLU A 116 -30.57 -31.91 -32.26
CA GLU A 116 -29.14 -31.79 -32.52
C GLU A 116 -28.57 -30.53 -31.84
N ALA A 117 -29.24 -29.39 -31.98
CA ALA A 117 -28.84 -28.17 -31.29
C ALA A 117 -28.96 -28.30 -29.77
N SER A 118 -30.00 -28.97 -29.27
CA SER A 118 -30.19 -29.22 -27.84
C SER A 118 -29.05 -30.06 -27.27
N GLN A 119 -28.68 -31.14 -27.94
CA GLN A 119 -27.57 -32.00 -27.55
C GLN A 119 -26.23 -31.24 -27.59
N ALA A 120 -26.02 -30.40 -28.60
CA ALA A 120 -24.82 -29.56 -28.70
C ALA A 120 -24.71 -28.59 -27.50
N LYS A 121 -25.80 -27.93 -27.10
CA LYS A 121 -25.78 -27.01 -25.94
C LYS A 121 -25.56 -27.74 -24.61
N ILE A 122 -26.09 -28.95 -24.43
CA ILE A 122 -25.80 -29.80 -23.26
C ILE A 122 -24.30 -30.13 -23.18
N GLN A 123 -23.67 -30.43 -24.32
CA GLN A 123 -22.23 -30.68 -24.36
C GLN A 123 -21.42 -29.41 -24.04
N SER A 124 -21.78 -28.26 -24.59
CA SER A 124 -21.14 -26.97 -24.27
C SER A 124 -21.25 -26.63 -22.78
N TYR A 125 -22.43 -26.81 -22.18
CA TYR A 125 -22.65 -26.61 -20.74
C TYR A 125 -21.75 -27.52 -19.88
N THR A 126 -21.67 -28.79 -20.27
CA THR A 126 -20.83 -29.78 -19.58
C THR A 126 -19.35 -29.41 -19.67
N LEU A 127 -18.89 -28.96 -20.84
CA LEU A 127 -17.51 -28.52 -21.05
C LEU A 127 -17.20 -27.27 -20.22
N LEU A 128 -18.09 -26.27 -20.23
CA LEU A 128 -17.93 -25.05 -19.45
C LEU A 128 -17.86 -25.36 -17.95
N THR A 129 -18.71 -26.25 -17.45
CA THR A 129 -18.70 -26.67 -16.05
C THR A 129 -17.39 -27.36 -15.66
N LYS A 130 -16.84 -28.21 -16.55
CA LYS A 130 -15.53 -28.84 -16.34
C LYS A 130 -14.39 -27.81 -16.33
N LYS A 131 -14.44 -26.83 -17.25
CA LYS A 131 -13.48 -25.71 -17.31
C LYS A 131 -13.54 -24.89 -16.02
N ALA A 132 -14.72 -24.46 -15.61
CA ALA A 132 -14.95 -23.72 -14.38
C ALA A 132 -14.38 -24.46 -13.16
N LYS A 133 -14.71 -25.74 -12.99
CA LYS A 133 -14.17 -26.59 -11.90
C LYS A 133 -12.64 -26.68 -11.91
N LYS A 134 -12.01 -26.66 -13.09
CA LYS A 134 -10.54 -26.66 -13.20
C LYS A 134 -9.95 -25.32 -12.76
N HIS A 135 -10.58 -24.20 -13.11
CA HIS A 135 -10.14 -22.87 -12.67
C HIS A 135 -10.22 -22.74 -11.15
N PHE A 136 -11.33 -23.15 -10.51
CA PHE A 136 -11.49 -23.07 -9.05
C PHE A 136 -10.54 -23.96 -8.25
N LYS A 137 -10.06 -25.06 -8.83
CA LYS A 137 -9.07 -25.94 -8.18
C LYS A 137 -7.63 -25.44 -8.30
N LYS A 138 -7.38 -24.43 -9.15
CA LYS A 138 -6.03 -23.91 -9.40
C LYS A 138 -5.70 -22.69 -8.54
N THR A 139 -6.73 -21.98 -8.10
CA THR A 139 -6.67 -20.77 -7.25
C THR A 139 -6.94 -21.04 -5.77
N ALA A 140 -7.04 -22.32 -5.36
CA ALA A 140 -7.17 -22.77 -3.97
C ALA A 140 -6.00 -23.71 -3.64
#